data_AF-A0A067EEW9-F1
#
_entry.id   AF-A0A067EEW9-F1
#
_cell.length_a   1.000
_cell.length_b   1.000
_cell.length_c   1.000
_cell.angle_alpha   90.00
_cell.angle_beta   90.00
_cell.angle_gamma   90.00
#
_symmetry.space_group_name_H-M   'P 1'
#
loop_
_entity.id
_entity.type
_entity.pdbx_description
1 polymer ?
#
loop_
_entity_poly.entity_id
_entity_poly.type
_entity_poly.pdbx_seq_one_letter_code
_entity_poly.pdbx_strand_id
1 'polypeptide(L)'
;MVTAPGDSPNTDGIHVTNTQNIRITSSTIGTGDDCISIVSGSQNVQAQDITCGPGHGISIGSLGKGNSNAYVSEVTVDGAKLSETANGVRIKTWQGGSGYASNIIFQNIDMVNVKNPIIIDQNYCDQDDPCKEQSSAVHIKNVVFKNIRGTSASDEAVKLDCSKSYPCEAIVLENINLQSEEDEPKALCNNVDDLAQRGSVFPRCP
;
A
#
# COMPACT_ATOMS: atom_id res chain seq x y z
N MET A 1 -6.46 -21.53 2.85
CA MET A 1 -7.23 -20.50 3.58
C MET A 1 -6.53 -20.24 4.89
N VAL A 2 -6.29 -18.97 5.23
CA VAL A 2 -5.73 -18.54 6.53
C VAL A 2 -6.79 -17.64 7.18
N THR A 3 -7.13 -17.89 8.45
CA THR A 3 -8.22 -17.16 9.12
C THR A 3 -7.88 -16.82 10.56
N ALA A 4 -8.11 -15.57 10.96
CA ALA A 4 -8.17 -15.08 12.32
C ALA A 4 -9.31 -14.04 12.45
N PRO A 5 -9.84 -13.78 13.66
CA PRO A 5 -10.80 -12.69 13.88
C PRO A 5 -10.26 -11.34 13.41
N GLY A 6 -11.13 -10.49 12.85
CA GLY A 6 -10.74 -9.17 12.32
C GLY A 6 -10.25 -8.17 13.36
N ASP A 7 -10.53 -8.42 14.64
CA ASP A 7 -10.05 -7.66 15.80
C ASP A 7 -8.84 -8.31 16.48
N SER A 8 -8.27 -9.37 15.90
CA SER A 8 -7.13 -10.10 16.47
C SER A 8 -5.80 -9.40 16.12
N PRO A 9 -5.12 -8.77 17.10
CA PRO A 9 -3.94 -7.97 16.81
C PRO A 9 -2.79 -8.83 16.27
N ASN A 10 -2.04 -8.30 15.31
CA ASN A 10 -0.78 -8.88 14.81
C ASN A 10 -0.92 -10.29 14.23
N THR A 11 -2.07 -10.59 13.64
CA THR A 11 -2.34 -11.87 12.97
C THR A 11 -2.09 -11.78 11.47
N ASP A 12 -0.91 -11.32 11.04
CA ASP A 12 -0.54 -11.27 9.61
C ASP A 12 -0.78 -12.63 8.92
N GLY A 13 -1.32 -12.59 7.70
CA GLY A 13 -1.54 -13.80 6.91
C GLY A 13 -0.24 -14.39 6.38
N ILE A 14 0.45 -13.64 5.51
CA ILE A 14 1.76 -14.01 4.97
C ILE A 14 2.74 -12.85 5.16
N HIS A 15 3.79 -13.10 5.93
CA HIS A 15 4.88 -12.14 6.16
C HIS A 15 6.13 -12.51 5.36
N VAL A 16 6.50 -11.67 4.39
CA VAL A 16 7.68 -11.85 3.52
C VAL A 16 8.80 -10.94 3.97
N THR A 17 9.93 -11.54 4.37
CA THR A 17 11.11 -10.81 4.86
C THR A 17 12.39 -11.49 4.36
N ASN A 18 13.40 -10.71 3.97
CA ASN A 18 14.72 -11.23 3.53
C ASN A 18 14.63 -12.39 2.52
N THR A 19 13.71 -12.27 1.55
CA THR A 19 13.32 -13.35 0.66
C THR A 19 13.31 -12.90 -0.79
N GLN A 20 13.78 -13.74 -1.71
CA GLN A 20 13.84 -13.40 -3.13
C GLN A 20 13.18 -14.47 -3.99
N ASN A 21 12.61 -14.06 -5.12
CA ASN A 21 12.05 -14.95 -6.14
C ASN A 21 10.93 -15.85 -5.61
N ILE A 22 9.90 -15.23 -5.03
CA ILE A 22 8.76 -15.96 -4.48
C ILE A 22 7.46 -15.62 -5.20
N ARG A 23 6.56 -16.58 -5.16
CA ARG A 23 5.23 -16.50 -5.76
C ARG A 23 4.20 -16.97 -4.75
N ILE A 24 3.26 -16.09 -4.42
CA ILE A 24 2.11 -16.34 -3.55
C ILE A 24 0.89 -16.35 -4.47
N THR A 25 0.13 -17.44 -4.51
CA THR A 25 -0.99 -17.57 -5.45
C THR A 25 -2.24 -18.12 -4.80
N SER A 26 -3.41 -17.72 -5.33
CA SER A 26 -4.69 -18.40 -5.12
C SER A 26 -5.02 -18.62 -3.63
N SER A 27 -4.77 -17.58 -2.82
CA SER A 27 -4.90 -17.63 -1.38
C SER A 27 -6.07 -16.78 -0.90
N THR A 28 -6.85 -17.33 0.03
CA THR A 28 -7.89 -16.60 0.77
C THR A 28 -7.41 -16.39 2.20
N ILE A 29 -7.33 -15.14 2.62
CA ILE A 29 -6.76 -14.71 3.90
C ILE A 29 -7.72 -13.70 4.54
N GLY A 30 -8.19 -14.01 5.75
CA GLY A 30 -8.95 -13.07 6.57
C GLY A 30 -8.31 -13.01 7.95
N THR A 31 -7.87 -11.84 8.38
CA THR A 31 -7.02 -11.66 9.57
C THR A 31 -7.38 -10.39 10.31
N GLY A 32 -6.80 -10.17 11.50
CA GLY A 32 -6.87 -8.88 12.18
C GLY A 32 -5.70 -7.95 11.87
N ASP A 33 -4.76 -8.38 11.04
CA ASP A 33 -3.65 -7.56 10.54
C ASP A 33 -3.46 -7.73 9.01
N ASP A 34 -2.28 -7.44 8.47
CA ASP A 34 -1.98 -7.49 7.04
C ASP A 34 -2.30 -8.87 6.42
N CYS A 35 -3.01 -8.86 5.30
CA CYS A 35 -3.27 -10.05 4.49
C CYS A 35 -1.94 -10.61 3.96
N ILE A 36 -1.12 -9.72 3.39
CA ILE A 36 0.26 -9.97 3.01
C ILE A 36 1.08 -8.75 3.41
N SER A 37 2.16 -8.95 4.17
CA SER A 37 3.14 -7.90 4.48
C SER A 37 4.49 -8.26 3.84
N ILE A 38 5.05 -7.33 3.05
CA ILE A 38 6.33 -7.49 2.34
C ILE A 38 7.30 -6.45 2.89
N VAL A 39 8.32 -6.90 3.62
CA VAL A 39 9.26 -6.02 4.32
C VAL A 39 10.68 -6.13 3.75
N SER A 40 11.60 -5.40 4.38
CA SER A 40 12.99 -5.24 3.92
C SER A 40 13.70 -6.55 3.59
N GLY A 41 14.61 -6.48 2.62
CA GLY A 41 15.37 -7.61 2.10
C GLY A 41 14.60 -8.45 1.07
N SER A 42 13.42 -7.99 0.66
CA SER A 42 12.55 -8.72 -0.28
C SER A 42 12.71 -8.24 -1.72
N GLN A 43 12.86 -9.16 -2.67
CA GLN A 43 12.99 -8.86 -4.09
C GLN A 43 12.25 -9.87 -4.96
N ASN A 44 11.69 -9.44 -6.09
CA ASN A 44 11.00 -10.31 -7.04
C ASN A 44 9.89 -11.15 -6.35
N VAL A 45 8.94 -10.43 -5.75
CA VAL A 45 7.78 -11.01 -5.05
C VAL A 45 6.55 -10.88 -5.94
N GLN A 46 5.92 -12.01 -6.27
CA GLN A 46 4.71 -12.06 -7.07
C GLN A 46 3.53 -12.55 -6.22
N ALA A 47 2.52 -11.73 -6.01
CA ALA A 47 1.26 -12.11 -5.38
C ALA A 47 0.15 -12.12 -6.44
N GLN A 48 -0.50 -13.26 -6.66
CA GLN A 48 -1.51 -13.42 -7.70
C GLN A 48 -2.79 -14.07 -7.18
N ASP A 49 -3.94 -13.60 -7.65
CA ASP A 49 -5.25 -14.19 -7.31
C ASP A 49 -5.48 -14.30 -5.80
N ILE A 50 -5.26 -13.19 -5.08
CA ILE A 50 -5.37 -13.13 -3.61
C ILE A 50 -6.73 -12.57 -3.21
N THR A 51 -7.42 -13.23 -2.29
CA THR A 51 -8.63 -12.71 -1.65
C THR A 51 -8.32 -12.36 -0.21
N CYS A 52 -8.47 -11.08 0.15
CA CYS A 52 -8.23 -10.55 1.49
C CYS A 52 -9.54 -10.04 2.10
N GLY A 53 -9.77 -10.30 3.39
CA GLY A 53 -10.88 -9.71 4.12
C GLY A 53 -11.45 -10.62 5.22
N PRO A 54 -11.63 -10.11 6.45
CA PRO A 54 -11.19 -8.79 6.96
C PRO A 54 -9.65 -8.68 7.12
N GLY A 55 -9.14 -7.52 7.55
CA GLY A 55 -7.71 -7.30 7.86
C GLY A 55 -7.15 -5.96 7.41
N HIS A 56 -5.82 -5.81 7.35
CA HIS A 56 -5.15 -4.54 7.00
C HIS A 56 -4.76 -4.40 5.51
N GLY A 57 -5.13 -5.36 4.66
CA GLY A 57 -4.87 -5.33 3.22
C GLY A 57 -3.50 -5.87 2.84
N ILE A 58 -2.99 -5.48 1.67
CA ILE A 58 -1.67 -5.91 1.16
C ILE A 58 -0.70 -4.75 1.32
N SER A 59 0.34 -4.96 2.13
CA SER A 59 1.26 -3.91 2.57
C SER A 59 2.70 -4.17 2.16
N ILE A 60 3.35 -3.14 1.62
CA ILE A 60 4.81 -3.04 1.55
C ILE A 60 5.27 -2.25 2.78
N GLY A 61 6.06 -2.88 3.63
CA GLY A 61 6.56 -2.32 4.88
C GLY A 61 5.83 -2.83 6.12
N SER A 62 6.05 -2.21 7.28
CA SER A 62 6.77 -0.95 7.44
C SER A 62 8.27 -1.05 7.10
N LEU A 63 8.82 -0.03 6.43
CA LEU A 63 10.23 0.01 6.02
C LEU A 63 11.01 1.11 6.75
N GLY A 64 12.25 0.83 7.16
CA GLY A 64 13.19 1.84 7.67
C GLY A 64 13.03 2.21 9.16
N LYS A 65 12.40 1.33 9.96
CA LYS A 65 12.19 1.57 11.41
C LYS A 65 13.51 1.91 12.11
N GLY A 66 13.50 2.94 12.97
CA GLY A 66 14.67 3.32 13.77
C GLY A 66 15.83 3.86 12.93
N ASN A 67 15.53 4.65 11.90
CA ASN A 67 16.51 5.21 10.95
C ASN A 67 17.36 4.13 10.26
N SER A 68 16.78 2.96 10.02
CA SER A 68 17.47 1.85 9.39
C SER A 68 17.35 1.90 7.86
N ASN A 69 18.29 1.23 7.20
CA ASN A 69 18.19 0.95 5.77
C ASN A 69 17.12 -0.11 5.52
N ALA A 70 16.27 0.12 4.52
CA ALA A 70 15.33 -0.88 4.03
C ALA A 70 15.32 -0.93 2.50
N TYR A 71 15.20 -2.15 1.98
CA TYR A 71 15.26 -2.42 0.54
C TYR A 71 14.15 -3.39 0.15
N VAL A 72 13.24 -2.93 -0.70
CA VAL A 72 12.24 -3.78 -1.38
C VAL A 72 12.22 -3.40 -2.86
N SER A 73 12.23 -4.39 -3.74
CA SER A 73 12.10 -4.11 -5.17
C SER A 73 11.43 -5.23 -5.96
N GLU A 74 10.92 -4.89 -7.14
CA GLU A 74 10.35 -5.85 -8.09
C GLU A 74 9.17 -6.62 -7.46
N VAL A 75 8.18 -5.89 -6.96
CA VAL A 75 6.97 -6.49 -6.39
C VAL A 75 5.83 -6.34 -7.37
N THR A 76 5.10 -7.42 -7.63
CA THR A 76 3.87 -7.40 -8.43
C THR A 76 2.74 -8.07 -7.66
N VAL A 77 1.66 -7.32 -7.46
CA VAL A 77 0.38 -7.81 -6.96
C VAL A 77 -0.63 -7.72 -8.10
N ASP A 78 -1.16 -8.87 -8.52
CA ASP A 78 -2.05 -8.97 -9.69
C ASP A 78 -3.30 -9.81 -9.38
N GLY A 79 -4.49 -9.29 -9.66
CA GLY A 79 -5.73 -10.06 -9.48
C GLY A 79 -6.16 -10.19 -8.02
N ALA A 80 -6.04 -9.12 -7.23
CA ALA A 80 -6.45 -9.14 -5.83
C ALA A 80 -7.92 -8.72 -5.63
N LYS A 81 -8.60 -9.33 -4.66
CA LYS A 81 -9.93 -8.95 -4.20
C LYS A 81 -9.85 -8.62 -2.71
N LEU A 82 -10.23 -7.40 -2.33
CA LEU A 82 -10.19 -6.96 -0.95
C LEU A 82 -11.59 -6.56 -0.50
N SER A 83 -12.03 -7.06 0.65
CA SER A 83 -13.36 -6.78 1.19
C SER A 83 -13.29 -6.50 2.67
N GLU A 84 -13.92 -5.41 3.11
CA GLU A 84 -14.02 -5.03 4.53
C GLU A 84 -12.65 -4.95 5.24
N THR A 85 -11.60 -4.57 4.49
CA THR A 85 -10.26 -4.35 5.03
C THR A 85 -10.05 -2.89 5.42
N ALA A 86 -9.19 -2.66 6.41
CA ALA A 86 -8.80 -1.31 6.82
C ALA A 86 -8.03 -0.56 5.72
N ASN A 87 -7.28 -1.28 4.89
CA ASN A 87 -6.59 -0.72 3.72
C ASN A 87 -6.72 -1.65 2.53
N GLY A 88 -6.57 -1.11 1.33
CA GLY A 88 -6.47 -1.90 0.10
C GLY A 88 -5.02 -2.31 -0.14
N VAL A 89 -4.33 -1.52 -0.97
CA VAL A 89 -2.90 -1.64 -1.20
C VAL A 89 -2.15 -0.49 -0.55
N ARG A 90 -1.09 -0.80 0.19
CA ARG A 90 -0.39 0.16 1.06
C ARG A 90 1.12 0.05 0.90
N ILE A 91 1.80 1.18 0.81
CA ILE A 91 3.26 1.30 1.05
C ILE A 91 3.45 2.17 2.28
N LYS A 92 4.19 1.66 3.27
CA LYS A 92 4.39 2.34 4.56
C LYS A 92 5.86 2.39 4.93
N THR A 93 6.42 3.58 5.16
CA THR A 93 7.82 3.75 5.55
C THR A 93 7.95 4.70 6.72
N TRP A 94 8.87 4.40 7.63
CA TRP A 94 9.15 5.23 8.79
C TRP A 94 9.88 6.51 8.39
N GLN A 95 9.54 7.63 9.05
CA GLN A 95 10.36 8.83 8.99
C GLN A 95 11.79 8.53 9.45
N GLY A 96 12.77 9.15 8.80
CA GLY A 96 14.19 8.98 9.12
C GLY A 96 14.84 7.73 8.52
N GLY A 97 14.04 6.79 7.99
CA GLY A 97 14.54 5.62 7.28
C GLY A 97 15.34 5.97 6.01
N SER A 98 16.01 4.97 5.45
CA SER A 98 16.83 5.13 4.23
C SER A 98 16.78 3.87 3.37
N GLY A 99 17.30 3.94 2.14
CA GLY A 99 17.22 2.85 1.16
C GLY A 99 16.11 3.10 0.13
N TYR A 100 15.44 2.04 -0.34
CA TYR A 100 14.44 2.17 -1.40
C TYR A 100 13.30 1.15 -1.33
N ALA A 101 12.15 1.56 -1.86
CA ALA A 101 11.05 0.70 -2.27
C ALA A 101 10.74 1.02 -3.73
N SER A 102 11.09 0.12 -4.66
CA SER A 102 11.08 0.47 -6.09
C SER A 102 10.56 -0.62 -7.03
N ASN A 103 10.04 -0.19 -8.19
CA ASN A 103 9.50 -1.07 -9.22
C ASN A 103 8.39 -1.97 -8.64
N ILE A 104 7.34 -1.33 -8.14
CA ILE A 104 6.21 -1.99 -7.48
C ILE A 104 4.96 -1.80 -8.33
N ILE A 105 4.24 -2.88 -8.61
CA ILE A 105 3.03 -2.87 -9.42
C ILE A 105 1.88 -3.47 -8.62
N PHE A 106 0.81 -2.70 -8.45
CA PHE A 106 -0.49 -3.17 -7.98
C PHE A 106 -1.46 -3.09 -9.16
N GLN A 107 -1.96 -4.23 -9.63
CA GLN A 107 -2.82 -4.26 -10.80
C GLN A 107 -4.00 -5.21 -10.71
N ASN A 108 -5.07 -4.87 -11.43
CA ASN A 108 -6.30 -5.66 -11.55
C ASN A 108 -6.88 -5.99 -10.16
N ILE A 109 -7.25 -4.95 -9.41
CA ILE A 109 -7.68 -5.09 -8.02
C ILE A 109 -9.14 -4.64 -7.87
N ASP A 110 -9.96 -5.52 -7.30
CA ASP A 110 -11.34 -5.24 -6.94
C ASP A 110 -11.46 -5.00 -5.44
N MET A 111 -12.14 -3.93 -5.03
CA MET A 111 -12.32 -3.55 -3.63
C MET A 111 -13.81 -3.40 -3.28
N VAL A 112 -14.20 -3.89 -2.10
CA VAL A 112 -15.56 -3.73 -1.57
C VAL A 112 -15.46 -3.24 -0.13
N ASN A 113 -16.00 -2.05 0.13
CA ASN A 113 -16.07 -1.48 1.47
C ASN A 113 -14.68 -1.45 2.16
N VAL A 114 -13.65 -1.05 1.41
CA VAL A 114 -12.27 -0.95 1.93
C VAL A 114 -12.07 0.43 2.51
N LYS A 115 -11.65 0.55 3.76
CA LYS A 115 -11.61 1.86 4.43
C LYS A 115 -10.62 2.84 3.76
N ASN A 116 -9.41 2.39 3.44
CA ASN A 116 -8.41 3.21 2.73
C ASN A 116 -7.84 2.45 1.52
N PRO A 117 -8.46 2.55 0.33
CA PRO A 117 -8.12 1.75 -0.86
C PRO A 117 -6.66 1.82 -1.31
N ILE A 118 -6.11 3.01 -1.56
CA ILE A 118 -4.73 3.18 -2.06
C ILE A 118 -3.97 4.11 -1.11
N ILE A 119 -2.89 3.61 -0.50
CA ILE A 119 -2.06 4.39 0.41
C ILE A 119 -0.57 4.30 0.04
N ILE A 120 0.08 5.46 0.00
CA ILE A 120 1.51 5.61 0.29
C ILE A 120 1.61 6.52 1.51
N ASP A 121 2.24 6.03 2.58
CA ASP A 121 2.54 6.79 3.80
C ASP A 121 4.03 6.71 4.08
N GLN A 122 4.75 7.77 3.72
CA GLN A 122 6.18 7.90 3.98
C GLN A 122 6.48 8.65 5.29
N ASN A 123 5.43 9.08 6.00
CA ASN A 123 5.48 9.85 7.24
C ASN A 123 5.15 9.01 8.48
N TYR A 124 5.16 7.68 8.35
CA TYR A 124 4.74 6.79 9.41
C TYR A 124 5.59 6.94 10.67
N CYS A 125 4.93 7.05 11.82
CA CYS A 125 5.53 6.88 13.12
C CYS A 125 4.51 6.37 14.15
N ASP A 126 4.98 5.78 15.24
CA ASP A 126 4.18 5.09 16.26
C ASP A 126 3.88 5.95 17.49
N GLN A 127 3.65 7.25 17.29
CA GLN A 127 3.36 8.22 18.35
C GLN A 127 1.98 8.87 18.10
N ASP A 128 1.29 9.26 19.17
CA ASP A 128 0.00 9.94 19.10
C ASP A 128 0.12 11.33 18.43
N ASP A 129 1.23 12.02 18.69
CA ASP A 129 1.56 13.29 18.04
C ASP A 129 2.35 13.05 16.75
N PRO A 130 2.11 13.84 15.68
CA PRO A 130 2.91 13.78 14.46
C PRO A 130 4.40 13.93 14.77
N CYS A 131 5.18 12.97 14.29
CA CYS A 131 6.61 13.01 14.48
C CYS A 131 7.24 14.18 13.74
N LYS A 132 8.35 14.68 14.31
CA LYS A 132 9.12 15.74 13.66
C LYS A 132 9.63 15.22 12.32
N GLU A 133 9.29 15.95 11.25
CA GLU A 133 9.80 15.71 9.91
C GLU A 133 11.33 15.47 9.95
N GLN A 134 11.75 14.35 9.38
CA GLN A 134 13.15 13.96 9.27
C GLN A 134 13.69 14.32 7.88
N SER A 135 15.01 14.50 7.79
CA SER A 135 15.70 14.81 6.54
C SER A 135 15.96 13.60 5.64
N SER A 136 15.63 12.39 6.10
CA SER A 136 15.75 11.13 5.35
C SER A 136 14.43 10.37 5.35
N ALA A 137 14.18 9.66 4.25
CA ALA A 137 13.13 8.66 4.14
C ALA A 137 13.57 7.54 3.18
N VAL A 138 12.91 6.38 3.27
CA VAL A 138 13.07 5.31 2.28
C VAL A 138 12.58 5.82 0.94
N HIS A 139 13.41 5.84 -0.10
CA HIS A 139 13.04 6.42 -1.38
C HIS A 139 12.04 5.53 -2.13
N ILE A 140 10.83 6.03 -2.37
CA ILE A 140 9.76 5.31 -3.07
C ILE A 140 9.76 5.75 -4.54
N LYS A 141 9.98 4.81 -5.46
CA LYS A 141 10.13 5.14 -6.88
C LYS A 141 9.54 4.09 -7.82
N ASN A 142 9.00 4.52 -8.96
CA ASN A 142 8.45 3.63 -10.00
C ASN A 142 7.36 2.72 -9.43
N VAL A 143 6.29 3.31 -8.91
CA VAL A 143 5.13 2.57 -8.39
C VAL A 143 3.96 2.75 -9.33
N VAL A 144 3.33 1.65 -9.74
CA VAL A 144 2.19 1.64 -10.64
C VAL A 144 0.98 1.08 -9.92
N PHE A 145 -0.10 1.86 -9.88
CA PHE A 145 -1.43 1.41 -9.52
C PHE A 145 -2.27 1.38 -10.80
N LYS A 146 -2.75 0.20 -11.19
CA LYS A 146 -3.39 0.00 -12.49
C LYS A 146 -4.67 -0.83 -12.42
N ASN A 147 -5.74 -0.39 -13.08
CA ASN A 147 -7.01 -1.12 -13.13
C ASN A 147 -7.52 -1.48 -11.72
N ILE A 148 -7.62 -0.49 -10.84
CA ILE A 148 -8.12 -0.66 -9.47
C ILE A 148 -9.53 -0.06 -9.41
N ARG A 149 -10.50 -0.84 -8.96
CA ARG A 149 -11.90 -0.39 -8.88
C ARG A 149 -12.59 -0.90 -7.63
N GLY A 150 -13.61 -0.19 -7.17
CA GLY A 150 -14.37 -0.63 -6.00
C GLY A 150 -15.01 0.47 -5.20
N THR A 151 -15.34 0.16 -3.95
CA THR A 151 -15.89 1.11 -2.97
C THR A 151 -14.97 1.32 -1.77
N SER A 152 -14.85 2.59 -1.39
CA SER A 152 -14.18 3.07 -0.19
C SER A 152 -15.18 3.20 0.95
N ALA A 153 -14.79 2.82 2.16
CA ALA A 153 -15.58 3.04 3.38
C ALA A 153 -15.25 4.38 4.07
N SER A 154 -14.39 5.20 3.47
CA SER A 154 -14.07 6.55 3.92
C SER A 154 -13.94 7.50 2.73
N ASP A 155 -13.97 8.81 3.01
CA ASP A 155 -13.78 9.85 2.01
C ASP A 155 -12.44 9.75 1.28
N GLU A 156 -11.34 9.49 1.99
CA GLU A 156 -10.00 9.49 1.39
C GLU A 156 -9.70 8.15 0.70
N ALA A 157 -10.17 8.01 -0.54
CA ALA A 157 -9.99 6.77 -1.30
C ALA A 157 -8.54 6.59 -1.82
N VAL A 158 -7.83 7.70 -2.08
CA VAL A 158 -6.42 7.69 -2.51
C VAL A 158 -5.63 8.64 -1.61
N LYS A 159 -4.59 8.12 -0.95
CA LYS A 159 -3.68 8.92 -0.13
C LYS A 159 -2.24 8.64 -0.50
N LEU A 160 -1.58 9.59 -1.16
CA LEU A 160 -0.15 9.56 -1.46
C LEU A 160 0.53 10.64 -0.62
N ASP A 161 0.93 10.30 0.59
CA ASP A 161 1.56 11.24 1.52
C ASP A 161 3.06 10.95 1.64
N CYS A 162 3.82 11.62 0.78
CA CYS A 162 5.27 11.45 0.68
C CYS A 162 6.00 12.55 1.46
N SER A 163 7.24 12.25 1.84
CA SER A 163 8.15 13.14 2.53
C SER A 163 8.48 14.35 1.65
N LYS A 164 8.46 15.53 2.24
CA LYS A 164 8.90 16.76 1.60
C LYS A 164 10.40 16.76 1.26
N SER A 165 11.21 16.07 2.06
CA SER A 165 12.67 15.98 1.87
C SER A 165 13.07 14.87 0.89
N TYR A 166 12.23 13.85 0.73
CA TYR A 166 12.41 12.71 -0.16
C TYR A 166 11.09 12.37 -0.87
N PRO A 167 10.65 13.22 -1.82
CA PRO A 167 9.44 12.99 -2.59
C PRO A 167 9.37 11.59 -3.20
N CYS A 168 8.16 11.07 -3.36
CA CYS A 168 7.96 9.87 -4.16
C CYS A 168 8.16 10.21 -5.64
N GLU A 169 8.85 9.37 -6.41
CA GLU A 169 9.17 9.64 -7.82
C GLU A 169 8.48 8.65 -8.76
N ALA A 170 7.94 9.14 -9.87
CA ALA A 170 7.40 8.31 -10.95
C ALA A 170 6.29 7.36 -10.48
N ILE A 171 5.29 7.92 -9.78
CA ILE A 171 4.07 7.21 -9.40
C ILE A 171 3.07 7.28 -10.56
N VAL A 172 2.43 6.17 -10.90
CA VAL A 172 1.43 6.09 -11.97
C VAL A 172 0.10 5.61 -11.39
N LEU A 173 -0.94 6.40 -11.61
CA LEU A 173 -2.34 6.01 -11.43
C LEU A 173 -2.97 5.79 -12.82
N GLU A 174 -3.33 4.56 -13.15
CA GLU A 174 -3.90 4.21 -14.46
C GLU A 174 -5.22 3.45 -14.28
N ASN A 175 -6.32 3.96 -14.85
CA ASN A 175 -7.64 3.31 -14.76
C ASN A 175 -8.06 3.01 -13.30
N ILE A 176 -8.14 4.05 -12.48
CA ILE A 176 -8.58 3.98 -11.09
C ILE A 176 -10.05 4.42 -11.02
N ASN A 177 -10.92 3.62 -10.42
CA ASN A 177 -12.32 3.94 -10.22
C ASN A 177 -12.80 3.50 -8.84
N LEU A 178 -12.57 4.35 -7.84
CA LEU A 178 -12.97 4.16 -6.47
C LEU A 178 -14.14 5.08 -6.16
N GLN A 179 -15.26 4.50 -5.75
CA GLN A 179 -16.48 5.20 -5.33
C GLN A 179 -16.58 5.18 -3.80
N SER A 180 -17.42 6.01 -3.21
CA SER A 180 -17.79 5.93 -1.79
C SER A 180 -19.32 5.95 -1.68
N GLU A 181 -19.88 5.34 -0.63
CA GLU A 181 -21.34 5.24 -0.44
C GLU A 181 -21.95 6.49 0.20
N GLU A 182 -21.15 7.27 0.94
CA GLU A 182 -21.63 8.43 1.69
C GLU A 182 -21.35 9.74 0.94
N ASP A 183 -20.07 10.06 0.73
CA ASP A 183 -19.60 11.30 0.13
C ASP A 183 -18.76 11.06 -1.14
N GLU A 184 -18.52 12.11 -1.92
CA GLU A 184 -17.61 12.03 -3.07
C GLU A 184 -16.20 11.66 -2.58
N PRO A 185 -15.60 10.57 -3.09
CA PRO A 185 -14.28 10.15 -2.66
C PRO A 185 -13.23 11.21 -3.06
N LYS A 186 -12.24 11.38 -2.21
CA LYS A 186 -11.17 12.37 -2.31
C LYS A 186 -9.84 11.68 -2.52
N ALA A 187 -8.93 12.39 -3.19
CA ALA A 187 -7.53 12.02 -3.28
C ALA A 187 -6.66 13.10 -2.61
N LEU A 188 -5.73 12.68 -1.76
CA LEU A 188 -4.71 13.54 -1.17
C LEU A 188 -3.35 13.09 -1.68
N CYS A 189 -2.60 13.99 -2.33
CA CYS A 189 -1.35 13.65 -2.98
C CYS A 189 -0.31 14.75 -2.70
N ASN A 190 0.59 14.48 -1.74
CA ASN A 190 1.60 15.39 -1.24
C ASN A 190 2.99 14.91 -1.63
N ASN A 191 3.82 15.83 -2.14
CA ASN A 191 5.24 15.59 -2.46
C ASN A 191 5.45 14.37 -3.37
N VAL A 192 4.66 14.28 -4.44
CA VAL A 192 4.81 13.24 -5.46
C VAL A 192 5.34 13.89 -6.74
N ASP A 193 6.60 13.62 -7.05
CA ASP A 193 7.27 14.10 -8.25
C ASP A 193 6.93 13.18 -9.44
N ASP A 194 6.67 13.79 -10.59
CA ASP A 194 6.33 13.09 -11.84
C ASP A 194 5.12 12.14 -11.73
N LEU A 195 4.11 12.52 -10.94
CA LEU A 195 2.84 11.78 -10.87
C LEU A 195 2.13 11.75 -12.23
N ALA A 196 1.94 10.56 -12.78
CA ALA A 196 1.19 10.35 -14.01
C ALA A 196 -0.21 9.79 -13.74
N GLN A 197 -1.26 10.49 -14.17
CA GLN A 197 -2.65 10.01 -14.13
C GLN A 197 -3.13 9.69 -15.55
N ARG A 198 -3.40 8.41 -15.85
CA ARG A 198 -3.71 7.91 -17.20
C ARG A 198 -5.08 7.22 -17.28
N GLY A 199 -5.78 7.41 -18.38
CA GLY A 199 -7.11 6.85 -18.57
C GLY A 199 -8.16 7.46 -17.64
N SER A 200 -9.10 6.65 -17.17
CA SER A 200 -10.11 7.08 -16.20
C SER A 200 -9.54 6.97 -14.78
N VAL A 201 -9.31 8.10 -14.12
CA VAL A 201 -8.82 8.13 -12.73
C VAL A 201 -9.85 8.87 -11.90
N PHE A 202 -10.39 8.20 -10.89
CA PHE A 202 -11.35 8.75 -9.94
C PHE A 202 -11.20 8.04 -8.57
N PRO A 203 -11.02 8.79 -7.46
CA PRO A 203 -10.78 10.23 -7.42
C PRO A 203 -9.40 10.62 -8.00
N ARG A 204 -9.26 11.88 -8.45
CA ARG A 204 -8.02 12.39 -9.05
C ARG A 204 -7.18 13.10 -8.02
N CYS A 205 -5.86 12.86 -8.05
CA CYS A 205 -4.92 13.73 -7.34
C CYS A 205 -5.01 15.16 -7.91
N PRO A 206 -4.96 16.19 -7.05
CA PRO A 206 -4.93 17.59 -7.47
C PRO A 206 -3.66 17.97 -8.22
#